data_AF-A0A1I2G7H4-F1
#
_entry.id   AF-A0A1I2G7H4-F1
#
_cell.length_a   1.000
_cell.length_b   1.000
_cell.length_c   1.000
_cell.angle_alpha   90.00
_cell.angle_beta   90.00
_cell.angle_gamma   90.00
#
_symmetry.space_group_name_H-M   'P 1'
#
loop_
_entity.id
_entity.type
_entity.pdbx_description
1 polymer ?
#
loop_
_entity_poly.entity_id
_entity_poly.type
_entity_poly.pdbx_seq_one_letter_code
_entity_poly.pdbx_strand_id
1 'polypeptide(L)'
;MADFAGRNAYVHGGNAVHAVATVRWLGELEVPAPLCHVGVSGGELAALRPTTRAVTCRRCLRRQGADELAALPSTEQLTLFPARR
;
A
#
# COMPACT_ATOMS: atom_id res chain seq x y z
N MET A 1 8.57 4.91 13.73
CA MET A 1 7.44 5.40 12.90
C MET A 1 7.64 6.82 12.36
N ALA A 2 8.31 7.74 13.10
CA ALA A 2 8.52 9.13 12.65
C ALA A 2 9.16 9.26 11.26
N ASP A 3 10.00 8.30 10.86
CA ASP A 3 10.73 8.37 9.60
C ASP A 3 9.87 8.26 8.34
N PHE A 4 8.66 7.69 8.43
CA PHE A 4 7.74 7.51 7.30
C PHE A 4 6.52 8.44 7.34
N ALA A 5 6.40 9.31 8.35
CA ALA A 5 5.30 10.26 8.43
C ALA A 5 5.32 11.20 7.19
N GLY A 6 4.36 10.99 6.28
CA GLY A 6 4.27 11.74 5.02
C GLY A 6 5.42 11.48 4.02
N ARG A 7 6.16 10.37 4.16
CA ARG A 7 7.27 10.04 3.24
C ARG A 7 6.98 8.81 2.39
N ASN A 8 7.50 8.82 1.17
CA ASN A 8 7.55 7.67 0.28
C ASN A 8 8.76 6.80 0.62
N ALA A 9 8.92 5.65 -0.02
CA ALA A 9 10.07 4.78 0.22
C ALA A 9 10.56 4.06 -1.03
N TYR A 10 11.85 3.77 -1.05
CA TYR A 10 12.41 2.70 -1.86
C TYR A 10 12.24 1.38 -1.11
N VAL A 11 12.02 0.30 -1.86
CA VAL A 11 12.01 -1.07 -1.34
C VAL A 11 13.28 -1.75 -1.81
N HIS A 12 14.13 -2.16 -0.86
CA HIS A 12 15.41 -2.82 -1.13
C HIS A 12 16.29 -2.00 -2.12
N GLY A 13 17.24 -2.63 -2.81
CA GLY A 13 18.03 -2.03 -3.90
C GLY A 13 17.24 -1.66 -5.18
N GLY A 14 15.91 -1.51 -5.08
CA GLY A 14 15.06 -1.11 -6.20
C GLY A 14 15.08 0.41 -6.46
N ASN A 15 14.82 0.80 -7.71
CA ASN A 15 14.84 2.21 -8.14
C ASN A 15 13.45 2.87 -8.18
N ALA A 16 12.38 2.10 -7.99
CA ALA A 16 11.02 2.63 -7.95
C ALA A 16 10.73 3.26 -6.57
N VAL A 17 10.09 4.41 -6.57
CA VAL A 17 9.60 5.08 -5.36
C VAL A 17 8.16 4.65 -5.14
N HIS A 18 7.88 4.15 -3.95
CA HIS A 18 6.58 3.64 -3.52
C HIS A 18 5.91 4.62 -2.57
N ALA A 19 4.60 4.80 -2.73
CA ALA A 19 3.80 5.39 -1.66
C ALA A 19 3.81 4.45 -0.45
N VAL A 20 3.95 4.99 0.76
CA VAL A 20 3.89 4.23 2.01
C VAL A 20 2.57 4.52 2.71
N ALA A 21 1.94 3.46 3.21
CA ALA A 21 0.75 3.54 4.04
C ALA A 21 1.00 2.78 5.35
N THR A 22 0.22 3.12 6.37
CA THR A 22 0.15 2.34 7.60
C THR A 22 -0.75 1.13 7.35
N VAL A 23 -0.25 -0.07 7.67
CA VAL A 23 -1.03 -1.31 7.57
C VAL A 23 -1.00 -2.05 8.89
N ARG A 24 -2.13 -2.69 9.22
CA ARG A 24 -2.24 -3.60 10.36
C ARG A 24 -1.50 -4.89 10.06
N TRP A 25 -0.62 -5.32 10.96
CA TRP A 25 0.22 -6.49 10.79
C TRP A 25 -0.16 -7.64 11.72
N LEU A 26 0.02 -7.47 13.04
CA LEU A 26 -0.19 -8.52 14.04
C LEU A 26 -0.95 -7.94 15.24
N GLY A 27 -2.16 -8.43 15.49
CA GLY A 27 -3.03 -7.84 16.53
C GLY A 27 -3.29 -6.37 16.19
N GLU A 28 -3.08 -5.48 17.15
CA GLU A 28 -3.20 -4.01 16.94
C GLU A 28 -1.86 -3.37 16.47
N LEU A 29 -0.84 -4.17 16.17
CA LEU A 29 0.43 -3.65 15.68
C LEU A 29 0.29 -3.14 14.24
N GLU A 30 0.56 -1.85 14.07
CA GLU A 30 0.62 -1.20 12.78
C GLU A 30 2.08 -1.01 12.33
N VAL A 31 2.33 -1.13 11.03
CA VAL A 31 3.66 -0.95 10.44
C VAL A 31 3.57 -0.17 9.13
N PRO A 32 4.61 0.59 8.76
CA PRO A 32 4.69 1.19 7.43
C PRO A 32 4.90 0.08 6.38
N ALA A 33 4.15 0.14 5.28
CA ALA A 33 4.30 -0.76 4.15
C ALA A 33 4.05 -0.03 2.81
N PRO A 34 4.61 -0.51 1.69
CA PRO A 34 4.28 0.01 0.37
C PRO A 34 2.78 -0.16 0.08
N LEU A 35 2.12 0.90 -0.36
CA LEU A 35 0.69 0.90 -0.71
C LEU A 35 0.33 -0.16 -1.77
N CYS A 36 1.28 -0.52 -2.63
CA CYS A 36 1.08 -1.56 -3.63
C CYS A 36 1.21 -2.99 -3.11
N HIS A 37 1.45 -3.17 -1.81
CA HIS A 37 1.70 -4.45 -1.15
C HIS A 37 2.83 -5.26 -1.80
N VAL A 38 3.79 -4.59 -2.46
CA VAL A 38 5.02 -5.28 -2.87
C VAL A 38 5.71 -5.78 -1.60
N GLY A 39 6.08 -7.05 -1.60
CA GLY A 39 6.71 -7.67 -0.45
C GLY A 39 8.01 -6.96 -0.11
N VAL A 40 8.10 -6.48 1.13
CA VAL A 40 9.37 -6.38 1.84
C VAL A 40 9.63 -7.81 2.34
N SER A 41 10.53 -8.52 1.66
CA SER A 41 10.78 -9.95 1.85
C SER A 41 10.82 -10.34 3.34
N GLY A 42 10.06 -11.37 3.73
CA GLY A 42 10.18 -12.04 5.04
C GLY A 42 9.79 -11.23 6.28
N GLY A 43 9.22 -10.03 6.15
CA GLY A 43 8.93 -9.16 7.30
C GLY A 43 10.09 -8.26 7.72
N GLU A 44 11.12 -8.13 6.87
CA GLU A 44 12.20 -7.17 7.09
C GLU A 44 11.71 -5.74 6.82
N LEU A 45 11.13 -5.10 7.83
CA LEU A 45 10.67 -3.71 7.77
C LEU A 45 11.83 -2.73 7.45
N ALA A 46 13.07 -3.12 7.76
CA ALA A 46 14.29 -2.37 7.43
C ALA A 46 14.55 -2.30 5.91
N ALA A 47 13.87 -3.09 5.09
CA ALA A 47 13.97 -3.02 3.64
C ALA A 47 13.36 -1.73 3.05
N LEU A 48 12.67 -0.92 3.86
CA LEU A 48 12.16 0.39 3.45
C LEU A 48 13.18 1.49 3.75
N ARG A 49 13.57 2.22 2.70
CA ARG A 49 14.37 3.44 2.83
C ARG A 49 13.50 4.67 2.54
N PRO A 50 13.22 5.53 3.54
CA PRO A 50 12.40 6.72 3.35
C PRO A 50 12.98 7.68 2.31
N THR A 51 12.10 8.38 1.59
CA THR A 51 12.45 9.42 0.63
C THR A 51 11.32 10.45 0.48
N THR A 52 11.68 11.68 0.12
CA THR A 52 10.74 12.75 -0.23
C THR A 52 10.46 12.81 -1.74
N ARG A 53 11.09 11.95 -2.54
CA ARG A 53 10.88 11.91 -3.99
C ARG A 53 9.45 11.48 -4.33
N ALA A 54 8.96 11.95 -5.47
CA ALA A 54 7.64 11.60 -5.97
C ALA A 54 7.52 10.08 -6.26
N VAL A 55 6.32 9.54 -6.11
CA VAL A 55 6.00 8.14 -6.39
C VAL A 55 6.22 7.83 -7.86
N THR A 56 6.99 6.79 -8.16
CA THR A 56 7.24 6.30 -9.53
C THR A 56 6.74 4.89 -9.78
N CYS A 57 6.39 4.14 -8.72
CA CYS A 57 5.82 2.81 -8.85
C CYS A 57 4.44 2.87 -9.51
N ARG A 58 4.31 2.30 -10.71
CA ARG A 58 3.04 2.23 -11.47
C ARG A 58 1.88 1.59 -10.71
N ARG A 59 2.14 0.66 -9.78
CA ARG A 59 1.09 0.05 -8.93
C ARG A 59 0.62 1.00 -7.83
N CYS A 60 1.53 1.76 -7.23
CA CYS A 60 1.17 2.79 -6.24
C CYS A 60 0.35 3.90 -6.89
N LEU A 61 0.80 4.41 -8.05
CA LEU A 61 0.08 5.45 -8.79
C LEU A 61 -1.35 5.01 -9.15
N ARG A 62 -1.52 3.76 -9.61
CA ARG A 62 -2.86 3.20 -9.89
C ARG A 62 -3.74 3.10 -8.64
N ARG A 63 -3.18 2.69 -7.50
CA ARG A 63 -3.95 2.60 -6.25
C ARG A 63 -4.37 3.95 -5.71
N GLN A 64 -3.49 4.95 -5.77
CA GLN A 64 -3.84 6.32 -5.37
C GLN A 64 -4.99 6.89 -6.20
N GLY A 65 -5.05 6.60 -7.51
CA GLY A 65 -6.20 6.94 -8.33
C GLY A 65 -7.44 6.07 -8.08
N ALA A 66 -7.25 4.81 -7.66
CA ALA A 66 -8.37 3.92 -7.31
C ALA A 66 -9.05 4.30 -6.00
N ASP A 67 -8.31 4.84 -5.02
CA ASP A 67 -8.88 5.37 -3.78
C ASP A 67 -9.86 6.53 -4.06
N GLU A 68 -9.56 7.36 -5.07
CA GLU A 68 -10.46 8.42 -5.53
C GLU A 68 -11.75 7.86 -6.15
N LEU A 69 -11.64 6.78 -6.93
CA LEU A 69 -12.80 6.06 -7.49
C LEU A 69 -13.62 5.33 -6.42
N ALA A 70 -12.97 4.79 -5.38
CA ALA A 70 -13.63 4.11 -4.27
C ALA A 70 -14.41 5.07 -3.36
N ALA A 71 -14.12 6.37 -3.40
CA ALA A 71 -14.89 7.40 -2.71
C ALA A 71 -16.23 7.71 -3.40
N LEU A 72 -16.46 7.21 -4.61
CA LEU A 72 -17.74 7.31 -5.30
C LEU A 72 -18.73 6.28 -4.72
N PRO A 73 -20.05 6.53 -4.77
CA PRO A 73 -21.05 5.59 -4.29
C PRO A 73 -20.91 4.25 -5.02
N SER A 74 -20.78 3.18 -4.23
CA SER A 74 -20.55 1.83 -4.71
C SER A 74 -21.66 1.37 -5.66
N THR A 75 -21.30 0.99 -6.89
CA THR A 75 -22.20 0.21 -7.75
C THR A 75 -22.41 -1.17 -7.13
N GLU A 76 -23.65 -1.67 -7.14
CA GLU A 76 -24.00 -2.94 -6.52
C GLU A 76 -23.09 -4.08 -7.01
N GLN A 77 -22.42 -4.73 -6.06
CA GLN A 77 -21.55 -5.86 -6.35
C GLN A 77 -22.40 -7.07 -6.77
N LEU A 78 -22.16 -7.56 -7.97
CA LEU A 78 -22.81 -8.78 -8.46
C LEU A 78 -22.49 -9.95 -7.53
N THR A 79 -23.52 -10.70 -7.13
CA THR A 79 -23.37 -11.94 -6.36
C THR A 79 -22.56 -12.95 -7.18
N LEU A 80 -21.33 -13.22 -6.75
CA LEU A 80 -20.43 -14.18 -7.43
C LEU A 80 -20.97 -15.62 -7.34
N PHE A 81 -21.71 -15.93 -6.27
CA PHE A 81 -22.38 -17.22 -6.10
C PHE A 81 -23.75 -17.03 -5.43
N PRO A 82 -24.80 -17.70 -5.90
CA PRO A 82 -26.07 -17.74 -5.20
C PRO A 82 -25.91 -18.52 -3.89
N ALA A 83 -26.59 -18.08 -2.82
CA ALA A 83 -26.65 -18.83 -1.57
C ALA A 83 -27.28 -20.21 -1.83
N ARG A 84 -26.49 -21.28 -1.70
CA ARG A 84 -27.02 -22.64 -1.77
C ARG A 84 -27.79 -22.91 -0.47
N ARG A 85 -29.06 -23.33 -0.62
CA ARG A 85 -29.93 -23.79 0.48
C ARG A 85 -29.55 -25.20 0.90
#